data_AF-A0A8S4N5P4-F1
#
_entry.id   AF-A0A8S4N5P4-F1
#
_cell.length_a   1.000
_cell.length_b   1.000
_cell.length_c   1.000
_cell.angle_alpha   90.00
_cell.angle_beta   90.00
_cell.angle_gamma   90.00
#
_symmetry.space_group_name_H-M   'P 1'
#
loop_
_entity.id
_entity.type
_entity.pdbx_description
1 polymer ?
#
loop_
_entity_poly.entity_id
_entity_poly.type
_entity_poly.pdbx_seq_one_letter_code
_entity_poly.pdbx_strand_id
1 'polypeptide(L)'
;EWRIMTYVIVFGCIILDTYVLIHIADLQTGVHPEPLLGDLCKATTGLLIFGFTLVYGGMTLKLWGIYKFFSQSKKKVIKEGWLVFIFFMLIVADVIVVCIWFVMDPLYPVSRELESNLNDDTSVRTITVMIGCESVYKTYFLIAIFCYKAVVLLLGGFIVWPAL
;
A
#
# COMPACT_ATOMS: atom_id res chain seq x y z
N GLU A 1 -16.54 18.44 9.43
CA GLU A 1 -15.27 18.16 8.69
C GLU A 1 -14.40 17.13 9.42
N TRP A 2 -14.01 17.36 10.66
CA TRP A 2 -13.20 16.46 11.50
C TRP A 2 -13.64 14.99 11.59
N ARG A 3 -14.96 14.76 11.61
CA ARG A 3 -15.54 13.42 11.66
C ARG A 3 -15.28 12.64 10.37
N ILE A 4 -15.29 13.31 9.22
CA ILE A 4 -15.07 12.71 7.89
C ILE A 4 -13.65 12.13 7.81
N MET A 5 -12.64 12.88 8.25
CA MET A 5 -11.25 12.42 8.26
C MET A 5 -11.05 11.16 9.12
N THR A 6 -11.79 11.03 10.22
CA THR A 6 -11.71 9.84 11.08
C THR A 6 -12.28 8.61 10.37
N TYR A 7 -13.41 8.75 9.65
CA TYR A 7 -13.96 7.65 8.84
C TYR A 7 -12.99 7.24 7.72
N VAL A 8 -12.33 8.19 7.08
CA VAL A 8 -11.32 7.92 6.04
C VAL A 8 -10.14 7.12 6.60
N ILE A 9 -9.63 7.49 7.80
CA ILE A 9 -8.54 6.74 8.46
C ILE A 9 -8.98 5.31 8.77
N VAL A 10 -10.17 5.13 9.37
CA VAL A 10 -10.68 3.79 9.72
C VAL A 10 -10.84 2.92 8.47
N PHE A 11 -11.40 3.48 7.41
CA PHE A 11 -11.53 2.76 6.13
C PHE A 11 -10.17 2.37 5.55
N GLY A 12 -9.18 3.27 5.62
CA GLY A 12 -7.80 2.97 5.23
C GLY A 12 -7.17 1.86 6.07
N CYS A 13 -7.39 1.83 7.39
CA CYS A 13 -6.90 0.76 8.26
C CYS A 13 -7.50 -0.59 7.87
N ILE A 14 -8.82 -0.66 7.65
CA ILE A 14 -9.49 -1.91 7.22
C ILE A 14 -8.88 -2.46 5.93
N ILE A 15 -8.56 -1.59 4.97
CA ILE A 15 -7.88 -1.97 3.73
C ILE A 15 -6.49 -2.56 4.02
N LEU A 16 -5.70 -1.93 4.88
CA LEU A 16 -4.37 -2.41 5.26
C LEU A 16 -4.42 -3.73 6.04
N ASP A 17 -5.37 -3.88 6.96
CA ASP A 17 -5.57 -5.12 7.70
C ASP A 17 -5.94 -6.27 6.74
N THR A 18 -6.80 -5.99 5.75
CA THR A 18 -7.16 -6.96 4.71
C THR A 18 -5.93 -7.37 3.88
N TYR A 19 -5.08 -6.40 3.50
CA TYR A 19 -3.80 -6.68 2.84
C TYR A 19 -2.91 -7.61 3.66
N VAL A 20 -2.75 -7.35 4.96
CA VAL A 20 -1.93 -8.18 5.86
C VAL A 20 -2.50 -9.59 5.95
N LEU A 21 -3.81 -9.73 6.10
CA LEU A 21 -4.46 -11.04 6.16
C LEU A 21 -4.26 -11.85 4.87
N ILE A 22 -4.39 -11.22 3.70
CA ILE A 22 -4.14 -11.87 2.41
C ILE A 22 -2.67 -12.32 2.31
N HIS A 23 -1.74 -11.46 2.71
CA HIS A 23 -0.31 -11.79 2.64
C HIS A 23 0.08 -12.91 3.62
N ILE A 24 -0.53 -12.97 4.81
CA ILE A 24 -0.32 -14.08 5.76
C ILE A 24 -0.92 -15.37 5.21
N ALA A 25 -2.11 -15.31 4.60
CA ALA A 25 -2.75 -16.47 3.99
C ALA A 25 -1.91 -17.04 2.85
N ASP A 26 -1.39 -16.20 1.95
CA ASP A 26 -0.52 -16.59 0.84
C ASP A 26 0.73 -17.35 1.31
N LEU A 27 1.37 -16.87 2.39
CA LEU A 27 2.52 -17.53 3.02
C LEU A 27 2.18 -18.91 3.62
N GLN A 28 0.93 -19.13 4.02
CA GLN A 28 0.47 -20.38 4.63
C GLN A 28 -0.02 -21.40 3.61
N THR A 29 -0.73 -20.97 2.55
CA THR A 29 -1.44 -21.89 1.66
C THR A 29 -0.61 -22.36 0.48
N GLY A 30 0.35 -21.57 -0.03
CA GLY A 30 1.32 -21.96 -1.07
C GLY A 30 0.76 -22.56 -2.39
N VAL A 31 -0.56 -22.70 -2.51
CA VAL A 31 -1.24 -23.48 -3.55
C VAL A 31 -2.51 -22.73 -3.94
N HIS A 32 -2.41 -21.83 -4.92
CA HIS A 32 -3.55 -21.19 -5.54
C HIS A 32 -3.57 -21.50 -7.05
N PRO A 33 -4.76 -21.60 -7.67
CA PRO A 33 -4.87 -21.78 -9.12
C PRO A 33 -4.25 -20.59 -9.86
N GLU A 34 -3.47 -20.86 -10.91
CA GLU A 34 -2.62 -19.91 -11.64
C GLU A 34 -3.26 -18.56 -12.06
N PRO A 35 -4.51 -18.49 -12.59
CA PRO A 35 -5.10 -17.20 -12.96
C PRO A 35 -5.50 -16.35 -11.73
N LEU A 36 -5.88 -17.00 -10.63
CA LEU A 36 -6.31 -16.30 -9.41
C LEU A 36 -5.13 -15.63 -8.70
N LEU A 37 -3.93 -16.22 -8.83
CA LEU A 37 -2.72 -15.73 -8.16
C LEU A 37 -2.22 -14.39 -8.74
N GLY A 38 -2.27 -14.24 -10.07
CA GLY A 38 -1.88 -13.00 -10.74
C GLY A 38 -2.76 -11.81 -10.35
N ASP A 39 -4.07 -12.02 -10.28
CA ASP A 39 -5.03 -11.00 -9.84
C ASP A 39 -4.88 -10.68 -8.35
N LEU A 40 -4.61 -11.68 -7.51
CA LEU A 40 -4.39 -11.48 -6.07
C LEU A 40 -3.16 -10.61 -5.81
N CYS A 41 -2.04 -10.85 -6.50
CA CYS A 41 -0.83 -10.05 -6.29
C CYS A 41 -0.98 -8.59 -6.78
N LYS A 42 -1.71 -8.38 -7.87
CA LYS A 42 -2.07 -7.04 -8.36
C LYS A 42 -2.96 -6.32 -7.35
N ALA A 43 -4.04 -6.97 -6.90
CA ALA A 43 -4.97 -6.41 -5.93
C ALA A 43 -4.28 -6.07 -4.60
N THR A 44 -3.43 -6.96 -4.10
CA THR A 44 -2.67 -6.80 -2.85
C THR A 44 -1.79 -5.56 -2.89
N THR A 45 -1.10 -5.31 -4.00
CA THR A 45 -0.26 -4.11 -4.13
C THR A 45 -1.08 -2.83 -4.23
N GLY A 46 -2.21 -2.86 -4.94
CA GLY A 46 -3.16 -1.75 -4.97
C GLY A 46 -3.70 -1.41 -3.58
N LEU A 47 -4.15 -2.42 -2.82
CA LEU A 47 -4.68 -2.25 -1.46
C LEU A 47 -3.66 -1.56 -0.54
N LEU A 48 -2.38 -1.98 -0.59
CA LEU A 48 -1.32 -1.35 0.20
C LEU A 48 -1.15 0.13 -0.13
N ILE A 49 -1.08 0.48 -1.41
CA ILE A 49 -0.84 1.85 -1.88
C ILE A 49 -2.00 2.77 -1.47
N PHE A 50 -3.24 2.34 -1.69
CA PHE A 50 -4.44 3.11 -1.35
C PHE A 50 -4.66 3.22 0.15
N GLY A 51 -4.55 2.09 0.87
CA GLY A 51 -4.71 2.05 2.33
C GLY A 51 -3.72 2.98 3.02
N PHE A 52 -2.46 2.96 2.58
CA PHE A 52 -1.42 3.84 3.09
C PHE A 52 -1.78 5.32 2.92
N THR A 53 -2.18 5.73 1.71
CA THR A 53 -2.53 7.15 1.46
C THR A 53 -3.72 7.58 2.28
N LEU A 54 -4.76 6.76 2.38
CA LEU A 54 -5.95 7.10 3.15
C LEU A 54 -5.64 7.31 4.64
N VAL A 55 -4.87 6.40 5.23
CA VAL A 55 -4.46 6.51 6.64
C VAL A 55 -3.55 7.71 6.84
N TYR A 56 -2.45 7.79 6.09
CA TYR A 56 -1.46 8.84 6.27
C TYR A 56 -2.02 10.23 5.99
N GLY A 57 -2.66 10.42 4.83
CA GLY A 57 -3.24 11.71 4.47
C GLY A 57 -4.41 12.10 5.39
N GLY A 58 -5.22 11.14 5.83
CA GLY A 58 -6.25 11.37 6.85
C GLY A 58 -5.66 11.85 8.18
N MET A 59 -4.55 11.24 8.63
CA MET A 59 -3.83 11.66 9.83
C MET A 59 -3.22 13.06 9.69
N THR A 60 -2.53 13.34 8.57
CA THR A 60 -1.93 14.66 8.30
C THR A 60 -2.99 15.77 8.30
N LEU A 61 -4.13 15.54 7.64
CA LEU A 61 -5.23 16.50 7.61
C LEU A 61 -5.85 16.72 8.99
N LYS A 62 -6.01 15.65 9.79
CA LYS A 62 -6.52 15.74 11.16
C LYS A 62 -5.56 16.52 12.06
N LEU A 63 -4.26 16.24 11.99
CA LEU A 63 -3.24 16.97 12.77
C LEU A 63 -3.18 18.44 12.39
N TRP A 64 -3.27 18.75 11.09
CA TRP A 64 -3.32 20.12 10.59
C TRP A 64 -4.54 20.89 11.10
N GLY A 65 -5.71 20.24 11.14
CA GLY A 65 -6.89 20.85 11.73
C GLY A 65 -6.66 21.25 13.19
N ILE A 66 -5.98 20.40 13.99
CA ILE A 66 -5.78 20.64 15.44
C ILE A 66 -4.87 21.84 15.61
N TYR A 67 -3.79 21.86 14.84
CA TYR A 67 -2.89 23.00 14.76
C TYR A 67 -3.62 24.30 14.47
N LYS A 68 -4.50 24.31 13.45
CA LYS A 68 -5.27 25.49 13.09
C LYS A 68 -6.20 25.95 14.22
N PHE A 69 -6.86 25.01 14.90
CA PHE A 69 -7.75 25.32 16.03
C PHE A 69 -6.99 26.03 17.16
N PHE A 70 -5.78 25.59 17.49
CA PHE A 70 -4.95 26.22 18.52
C PHE A 70 -4.25 27.51 18.03
N SER A 71 -3.92 27.60 16.74
CA SER A 71 -3.14 28.71 16.15
C SER A 71 -4.01 29.89 15.68
N GLN A 72 -5.22 30.08 16.25
CA GLN A 72 -6.13 31.16 15.87
C GLN A 72 -5.61 32.59 16.13
N SER A 73 -4.44 32.75 16.76
CA SER A 73 -3.87 34.07 17.11
C SER A 73 -2.92 34.67 16.07
N LYS A 74 -2.41 33.90 15.08
CA LYS A 74 -1.45 34.43 14.08
C LYS A 74 -1.94 34.26 12.64
N LYS A 75 -2.36 35.38 12.04
CA LYS A 75 -2.80 35.50 10.64
C LYS A 75 -1.71 35.04 9.66
N LYS A 76 -1.78 33.79 9.20
CA LYS A 76 -1.34 33.26 7.88
C LYS A 76 -1.67 31.76 7.86
N VAL A 77 -2.96 31.45 7.75
CA VAL A 77 -3.43 30.06 7.75
C VAL A 77 -3.60 29.60 6.30
N ILE A 78 -2.92 28.50 5.93
CA ILE A 78 -3.17 27.80 4.66
C ILE A 78 -4.66 27.48 4.57
N LYS A 79 -5.32 27.81 3.44
CA LYS A 79 -6.75 27.51 3.25
C LYS A 79 -6.97 26.00 3.42
N GLU A 80 -7.88 25.61 4.31
CA GLU A 80 -8.21 24.19 4.59
C GLU A 80 -8.55 23.42 3.31
N GLY A 81 -9.25 24.06 2.37
CA GLY A 81 -9.59 23.44 1.09
C GLY A 81 -8.38 23.06 0.23
N TRP A 82 -7.23 23.72 0.39
CA TRP A 82 -6.04 23.41 -0.41
C TRP A 82 -5.39 22.09 0.01
N LEU A 83 -5.32 21.80 1.31
CA LEU A 83 -4.77 20.52 1.78
C LEU A 83 -5.69 19.34 1.42
N VAL A 84 -7.02 19.52 1.54
CA VAL A 84 -7.98 18.49 1.13
C VAL A 84 -7.89 18.24 -0.37
N PHE A 85 -7.68 19.30 -1.17
CA PHE A 85 -7.47 19.17 -2.61
C PHE A 85 -6.18 18.41 -2.95
N ILE A 86 -5.07 18.68 -2.27
CA ILE A 86 -3.81 17.93 -2.42
C ILE A 86 -4.01 16.46 -2.07
N PHE A 87 -4.72 16.17 -0.97
CA PHE A 87 -5.01 14.81 -0.56
C PHE A 87 -5.84 14.06 -1.61
N PHE A 88 -6.84 14.72 -2.20
CA PHE A 88 -7.61 14.14 -3.30
C PHE A 88 -6.73 13.87 -4.53
N MET A 89 -5.84 14.80 -4.89
CA MET A 89 -4.90 14.61 -5.99
C MET A 89 -3.92 13.48 -5.75
N LEU A 90 -3.48 13.26 -4.50
CA LEU A 90 -2.66 12.12 -4.09
C LEU A 90 -3.36 10.78 -4.33
N ILE A 91 -4.65 10.69 -4.00
CA ILE A 91 -5.45 9.48 -4.27
C ILE A 91 -5.56 9.24 -5.77
N VAL A 92 -5.83 10.28 -6.56
CA VAL A 92 -5.91 10.16 -8.03
C VAL A 92 -4.57 9.73 -8.62
N ALA A 93 -3.45 10.28 -8.13
CA ALA A 93 -2.12 9.88 -8.55
C ALA A 93 -1.85 8.39 -8.25
N ASP A 94 -2.27 7.91 -7.07
CA ASP A 94 -2.16 6.49 -6.73
C ASP A 94 -2.98 5.59 -7.66
N VAL A 95 -4.21 6.00 -8.04
CA VAL A 95 -5.01 5.28 -9.05
C VAL A 95 -4.25 5.20 -10.36
N ILE A 96 -3.70 6.31 -10.83
CA ILE A 96 -2.96 6.36 -12.09
C ILE A 96 -1.73 5.44 -12.03
N VAL A 97 -0.95 5.47 -10.95
CA VAL A 97 0.22 4.62 -10.77
C VAL A 97 -0.16 3.14 -10.80
N VAL A 98 -1.23 2.75 -10.11
CA VAL A 98 -1.74 1.37 -10.11
C VAL A 98 -2.21 0.95 -11.51
N CYS A 99 -2.96 1.81 -12.20
CA CYS A 99 -3.41 1.55 -13.57
C CYS A 99 -2.24 1.38 -14.54
N ILE A 100 -1.24 2.27 -14.48
CA ILE A 100 -0.03 2.17 -15.32
C ILE A 100 0.67 0.85 -15.05
N TRP A 101 0.85 0.48 -13.79
CA TRP A 101 1.51 -0.77 -13.45
C TRP A 101 0.73 -1.97 -13.98
N PHE A 102 -0.60 -2.01 -13.82
CA PHE A 102 -1.41 -3.11 -14.32
C PHE A 102 -1.39 -3.27 -15.84
N VAL A 103 -1.25 -2.17 -16.58
CA VAL A 103 -1.13 -2.19 -18.04
C VAL A 103 0.26 -2.63 -18.48
N MET A 104 1.31 -2.18 -17.79
CA MET A 104 2.70 -2.43 -18.18
C MET A 104 3.20 -3.82 -17.78
N ASP A 105 2.68 -4.39 -16.70
CA ASP A 105 3.15 -5.66 -16.13
C ASP A 105 1.98 -6.61 -15.83
N PRO A 106 1.50 -7.37 -16.83
CA PRO A 106 0.65 -8.52 -16.56
C PRO A 106 1.49 -9.56 -15.82
N LEU A 107 1.45 -9.53 -14.48
CA LEU A 107 2.10 -10.53 -13.62
C LEU A 107 1.81 -11.94 -14.14
N TYR A 108 2.85 -12.64 -14.60
CA TYR A 108 2.77 -14.06 -14.94
C TYR A 108 3.10 -14.89 -13.69
N PRO A 109 2.34 -15.96 -13.40
CA PRO A 109 2.73 -16.90 -12.36
C PRO A 109 4.01 -17.61 -12.80
N VAL A 110 5.04 -17.60 -11.94
CA VAL A 110 6.28 -18.35 -12.17
C VAL A 110 6.43 -19.34 -11.02
N SER A 111 6.35 -20.63 -11.32
CA SER A 111 6.62 -21.69 -10.36
C SER A 111 8.13 -21.85 -10.18
N ARG A 112 8.65 -21.60 -8.97
CA ARG A 112 10.02 -21.98 -8.59
C ARG A 112 9.96 -23.25 -7.76
N GLU A 113 10.58 -24.32 -8.25
CA GLU A 113 10.83 -25.50 -7.41
C GLU A 113 11.90 -25.14 -6.38
N LEU A 114 11.56 -25.12 -5.09
CA LEU A 114 12.54 -25.06 -4.00
C LEU A 114 13.15 -26.46 -3.83
N GLU A 115 14.47 -26.52 -3.59
CA GLU A 115 15.24 -27.78 -3.53
C GLU A 115 14.53 -28.87 -2.72
N SER A 116 14.34 -30.02 -3.36
CA SER A 116 13.75 -31.20 -2.73
C SER A 116 14.71 -31.75 -1.67
N ASN A 117 14.33 -31.67 -0.39
CA ASN A 117 15.00 -32.45 0.64
C ASN A 117 14.63 -33.93 0.43
N LEU A 118 15.63 -34.74 0.05
CA LEU A 118 15.52 -36.20 0.04
C LEU A 118 15.47 -36.69 1.49
N ASN A 119 14.28 -37.01 1.98
CA ASN A 119 14.16 -37.78 3.22
C ASN A 119 14.49 -39.25 2.89
N ASP A 120 15.64 -39.74 3.37
CA ASP A 120 16.22 -41.04 3.04
C ASP A 120 15.41 -42.26 3.52
N ASP A 121 14.36 -42.04 4.33
CA ASP A 121 13.58 -43.12 4.97
C ASP A 121 12.20 -43.42 4.33
N THR A 122 11.77 -42.65 3.31
CA THR A 122 10.52 -42.93 2.59
C THR A 122 10.69 -42.64 1.10
N SER A 123 10.23 -43.54 0.23
CA SER A 123 10.23 -43.42 -1.23
C SER A 123 9.26 -42.34 -1.77
N VAL A 124 9.13 -41.22 -1.05
CA VAL A 124 8.23 -40.10 -1.35
C VAL A 124 9.08 -38.84 -1.51
N ARG A 125 9.14 -38.32 -2.74
CA ARG A 125 9.83 -37.07 -3.06
C ARG A 125 8.88 -35.90 -2.78
N THR A 126 9.07 -35.19 -1.67
CA THR A 126 8.33 -33.95 -1.39
C THR A 126 9.04 -32.79 -2.10
N ILE A 127 8.46 -32.28 -3.19
CA ILE A 127 8.93 -31.08 -3.88
C ILE A 127 8.19 -29.89 -3.27
N THR A 128 8.90 -29.00 -2.60
CA THR A 128 8.34 -27.73 -2.13
C THR A 128 8.34 -26.76 -3.30
N VAL A 129 7.19 -26.51 -3.93
CA VAL A 129 7.09 -25.50 -5.00
C VAL A 129 6.69 -24.17 -4.37
N MET A 130 7.49 -23.13 -4.52
CA MET A 130 7.09 -21.77 -4.20
C MET A 130 6.47 -21.16 -5.46
N ILE A 131 5.14 -21.10 -5.50
CA ILE A 131 4.41 -20.44 -6.58
C ILE A 131 4.31 -18.97 -6.19
N GLY A 132 5.27 -18.17 -6.67
CA GLY A 132 5.31 -16.74 -6.42
C GLY A 132 4.87 -15.94 -7.65
N CYS A 133 4.29 -14.78 -7.42
CA CYS A 133 4.19 -13.77 -8.46
C CYS A 133 5.54 -13.08 -8.65
N GLU A 134 6.37 -13.65 -9.53
CA GLU A 134 7.66 -13.13 -9.92
C GLU A 134 7.52 -12.36 -11.24
N SER A 135 7.84 -11.07 -11.23
CA SER A 135 8.05 -10.29 -12.46
C SER A 135 9.43 -9.66 -12.38
N VAL A 136 10.15 -9.68 -13.50
CA VAL A 136 11.50 -9.10 -13.64
C VAL A 136 11.49 -7.60 -13.32
N TYR A 137 10.37 -6.91 -13.56
CA TYR A 137 10.25 -5.47 -13.36
C TYR A 137 9.57 -5.07 -12.03
N LYS A 138 8.96 -6.02 -11.31
CA LYS A 138 8.24 -5.80 -10.04
C LYS A 138 9.07 -5.02 -9.02
N THR A 139 10.35 -5.38 -8.86
CA THR A 139 11.25 -4.73 -7.90
C THR A 139 11.47 -3.25 -8.23
N TYR A 140 11.62 -2.90 -9.51
CA TYR A 140 11.81 -1.51 -9.93
C TYR A 140 10.58 -0.66 -9.68
N PHE A 141 9.38 -1.18 -9.98
CA PHE A 141 8.11 -0.50 -9.68
C PHE A 141 7.92 -0.30 -8.18
N LEU A 142 8.19 -1.33 -7.36
CA LEU A 142 8.12 -1.22 -5.91
C LEU A 142 9.07 -0.16 -5.36
N ILE A 143 10.34 -0.15 -5.79
CA ILE A 143 11.32 0.87 -5.37
C ILE A 143 10.84 2.27 -5.73
N ALA A 144 10.37 2.48 -6.97
CA ALA A 144 9.86 3.77 -7.41
C ALA A 144 8.67 4.24 -6.56
N ILE A 145 7.74 3.34 -6.24
CA ILE A 145 6.58 3.64 -5.39
C ILE A 145 7.01 3.94 -3.96
N PHE A 146 7.93 3.17 -3.37
CA PHE A 146 8.43 3.44 -2.03
C PHE A 146 9.15 4.80 -1.94
N CYS A 147 9.97 5.14 -2.93
CA CYS A 147 10.60 6.47 -3.00
C CYS A 147 9.55 7.58 -3.07
N TYR A 148 8.54 7.44 -3.94
CA TYR A 148 7.42 8.39 -4.03
C TYR A 148 6.69 8.53 -2.69
N LYS A 149 6.32 7.43 -2.04
CA LYS A 149 5.63 7.45 -0.73
C LYS A 149 6.51 8.05 0.37
N ALA A 150 7.81 7.80 0.37
CA ALA A 150 8.74 8.39 1.31
C ALA A 150 8.80 9.92 1.17
N VAL A 151 8.79 10.45 -0.05
CA VAL A 151 8.70 11.90 -0.29
C VAL A 151 7.37 12.46 0.27
N VAL A 152 6.25 11.78 0.03
CA VAL A 152 4.94 12.17 0.58
C VAL A 152 4.96 12.19 2.11
N LEU A 153 5.59 11.20 2.75
CA LEU A 153 5.77 11.16 4.22
C LEU A 153 6.57 12.34 4.75
N LEU A 154 7.66 12.69 4.08
CA LEU A 154 8.50 13.82 4.49
C LEU A 154 7.74 15.15 4.34
N LEU A 155 6.99 15.32 3.24
CA LEU A 155 6.21 16.52 2.98
C LEU A 155 5.08 16.69 4.00
N GLY A 156 4.31 15.64 4.30
CA GLY A 156 3.25 15.73 5.31
C GLY A 156 3.82 15.93 6.72
N GLY A 157 4.98 15.35 7.03
CA GLY A 157 5.72 15.60 8.27
C GLY A 157 6.15 17.06 8.38
N PHE A 158 6.69 17.66 7.31
CA PHE A 158 7.08 19.07 7.28
C PHE A 158 5.88 20.01 7.45
N ILE A 159 4.74 19.70 6.82
CA ILE A 159 3.50 20.47 6.96
C ILE A 159 3.01 20.47 8.41
N VAL A 160 3.10 19.33 9.09
CA VAL A 160 2.59 19.14 10.46
C VAL A 160 3.65 19.46 11.52
N TRP A 161 4.92 19.61 11.16
CA TRP A 161 6.01 19.96 12.08
C TRP A 161 5.69 21.16 13.01
N PRO A 162 5.02 22.24 12.56
CA PRO A 162 4.63 23.34 13.46
C PRO A 162 3.58 22.95 14.53
N ALA A 163 2.93 21.80 14.36
CA ALA A 163 1.88 21.27 15.22
C ALA A 163 2.37 20.23 16.22
N LEU A 164 3.56 19.65 15.99
CA LEU A 164 4.20 18.66 16.84
C LEU A 164 5.05 19.37 17.91
#